data_AF-A0A432I1E9-F1
#
_entry.id   AF-A0A432I1E9-F1
#
_cell.length_a   1.000
_cell.length_b   1.000
_cell.length_c   1.000
_cell.angle_alpha   90.00
_cell.angle_beta   90.00
_cell.angle_gamma   90.00
#
_symmetry.space_group_name_H-M   'P 1'
#
loop_
_entity.id
_entity.type
_entity.pdbx_description
1 polymer ?
#
loop_
_entity_poly.entity_id
_entity_poly.type
_entity_poly.pdbx_seq_one_letter_code
_entity_poly.pdbx_strand_id
1 'polypeptide(L)'
;LIDYAGALAAKREVLAVLAGSLESHPNRRSQDFHDWVRGHPLADAYASFRATRERQPPSVPCPTLDPTMAPDDGPGRHNPARTAHRYHLYAQWVADQQVKEVAARARGVGDGLYLDFPLGVHPGGFDVAHYPAVFARGVTTGAPPDELFTSGQNWGTPPPHPEAARRDGYRYLRASLARHLSVAGCLRIDHIMGIHRLY
;
A
#
# COMPACT_ATOMS: atom_id res chain seq x y z
N LEU A 1 -1.55 15.14 21.13
CA LEU A 1 -0.93 14.62 19.88
C LEU A 1 -0.95 13.09 19.94
N ILE A 2 -1.09 12.41 18.80
CA ILE A 2 -1.10 10.94 18.75
C ILE A 2 0.35 10.43 18.81
N ASP A 3 0.64 9.48 19.70
CA ASP A 3 1.89 8.71 19.67
C ASP A 3 1.80 7.59 18.63
N TYR A 4 2.21 7.90 17.39
CA TYR A 4 2.17 6.95 16.29
C TYR A 4 3.10 5.75 16.51
N ALA A 5 4.27 5.95 17.13
CA ALA A 5 5.25 4.90 17.32
C ALA A 5 4.77 3.89 18.38
N GLY A 6 4.33 4.39 19.54
CA GLY A 6 3.77 3.55 20.60
C GLY A 6 2.49 2.83 20.16
N ALA A 7 1.58 3.52 19.46
CA ALA A 7 0.36 2.90 18.95
C ALA A 7 0.65 1.79 17.92
N LEU A 8 1.63 1.98 17.04
CA LEU A 8 2.03 0.96 16.07
C LEU A 8 2.68 -0.24 16.76
N ALA A 9 3.54 -0.01 17.75
CA ALA A 9 4.19 -1.08 18.52
C ALA A 9 3.15 -1.96 19.21
N ALA A 10 2.21 -1.35 19.95
CA ALA A 10 1.15 -2.09 20.65
C ALA A 10 0.25 -2.89 19.68
N LYS A 11 -0.16 -2.29 18.56
CA LYS A 11 -0.95 -3.01 17.55
C LYS A 11 -0.18 -4.17 16.93
N ARG A 12 1.12 -3.98 16.67
CA ARG A 12 1.97 -5.00 16.06
C ARG A 12 2.12 -6.23 16.94
N GLU A 13 2.31 -6.06 18.25
CA GLU A 13 2.41 -7.16 19.20
C GLU A 13 1.18 -8.08 19.11
N VAL A 14 -0.02 -7.51 19.18
CA VAL A 14 -1.28 -8.25 19.13
C VAL A 14 -1.48 -8.91 17.76
N LEU A 15 -1.33 -8.14 16.68
CA LEU A 15 -1.55 -8.64 15.32
C LEU A 15 -0.56 -9.74 14.92
N ALA A 16 0.69 -9.69 15.40
CA ALA A 16 1.68 -10.73 15.14
C ALA A 16 1.30 -12.06 15.80
N VAL A 17 0.80 -12.02 17.04
CA VAL A 17 0.27 -13.21 17.75
C VAL A 17 -0.93 -13.79 17.01
N LEU A 18 -1.89 -12.94 16.61
CA LEU A 18 -3.06 -13.38 15.86
C LEU A 18 -2.70 -13.96 14.48
N ALA A 19 -1.73 -13.37 13.79
CA ALA A 19 -1.24 -13.89 12.52
C ALA A 19 -0.57 -15.27 12.69
N GLY A 20 0.16 -15.48 13.79
CA GLY A 20 0.76 -16.78 14.11
C GLY A 20 -0.26 -17.85 14.48
N SER A 21 -1.34 -17.50 15.18
CA SER A 21 -2.33 -18.47 15.64
C SER A 21 -3.11 -19.13 14.48
N LEU A 22 -3.23 -18.45 13.33
CA LEU A 22 -3.87 -19.02 12.13
C LEU A 22 -3.14 -20.26 11.59
N GLU A 23 -1.83 -20.37 11.78
CA GLU A 23 -1.07 -21.57 11.37
C GLU A 23 -1.17 -22.69 12.41
N SER A 24 -1.09 -22.33 13.69
CA SER A 24 -1.06 -23.31 14.77
C SER A 24 -2.43 -23.95 15.04
N HIS A 25 -3.52 -23.27 14.68
CA HIS A 25 -4.89 -23.72 14.96
C HIS A 25 -5.80 -23.54 13.74
N PRO A 26 -5.74 -24.45 12.75
CA PRO A 26 -6.60 -24.41 11.58
C PRO A 26 -8.08 -24.37 11.96
N ASN A 27 -8.80 -23.38 11.45
CA ASN A 27 -10.21 -23.17 11.69
C ASN A 27 -10.84 -22.42 10.49
N ARG A 28 -12.11 -22.06 10.59
CA ARG A 28 -12.79 -21.29 9.54
C ARG A 28 -12.06 -19.98 9.21
N ARG A 29 -11.56 -19.27 10.23
CA ARG A 29 -10.86 -17.99 10.06
C ARG A 29 -9.53 -18.16 9.31
N SER A 30 -8.79 -19.25 9.56
CA SER A 30 -7.56 -19.53 8.80
C SER A 30 -7.86 -19.89 7.35
N GLN A 31 -8.96 -20.60 7.08
CA GLN A 31 -9.41 -20.87 5.71
C GLN A 31 -9.79 -19.58 4.98
N ASP A 32 -10.62 -18.73 5.60
CA ASP A 32 -11.03 -17.44 5.03
C ASP A 32 -9.82 -16.55 4.72
N PHE A 33 -8.80 -16.57 5.60
CA PHE A 33 -7.54 -15.88 5.37
C PHE A 33 -6.78 -16.42 4.15
N HIS A 34 -6.60 -17.75 4.04
CA HIS A 34 -5.92 -18.36 2.90
C HIS A 34 -6.65 -18.13 1.57
N ASP A 35 -7.99 -18.20 1.59
CA ASP A 35 -8.82 -17.91 0.42
C ASP A 35 -8.67 -16.45 -0.02
N TRP A 36 -8.64 -15.53 0.96
CA TRP A 36 -8.36 -14.13 0.69
C TRP A 36 -6.96 -13.94 0.09
N VAL A 37 -5.91 -14.55 0.65
CA VAL A 37 -4.54 -14.43 0.12
C VAL A 37 -4.48 -14.89 -1.34
N ARG A 38 -5.09 -16.03 -1.69
CA ARG A 38 -5.15 -16.52 -3.08
C ARG A 38 -5.81 -15.53 -4.05
N GLY A 39 -6.78 -14.76 -3.58
CA GLY A 39 -7.46 -13.72 -4.37
C GLY A 39 -6.74 -12.37 -4.42
N HIS A 40 -5.69 -12.16 -3.62
CA HIS A 40 -5.04 -10.85 -3.46
C HIS A 40 -3.50 -10.91 -3.65
N PRO A 41 -3.00 -11.28 -4.84
CA PRO A 41 -1.57 -11.40 -5.09
C PRO A 41 -0.78 -10.09 -4.89
N LEU A 42 -1.42 -8.92 -5.07
CA LEU A 42 -0.79 -7.63 -4.76
C LEU A 42 -0.53 -7.44 -3.26
N ALA A 43 -1.38 -7.99 -2.39
CA ALA A 43 -1.18 -7.91 -0.94
C ALA A 43 0.00 -8.78 -0.50
N ASP A 44 0.20 -9.93 -1.15
CA ASP A 44 1.35 -10.81 -0.94
C ASP A 44 2.67 -10.13 -1.38
N ALA A 45 2.69 -9.55 -2.59
CA ALA A 45 3.81 -8.74 -3.04
C ALA A 45 4.12 -7.57 -2.10
N TYR A 46 3.08 -6.88 -1.59
CA TYR A 46 3.23 -5.81 -0.61
C TYR A 46 3.79 -6.32 0.71
N ALA A 47 3.32 -7.45 1.22
CA ALA A 47 3.83 -8.04 2.44
C ALA A 47 5.30 -8.45 2.32
N SER A 48 5.70 -8.99 1.16
CA SER A 48 7.09 -9.32 0.83
C SER A 48 7.96 -8.07 0.79
N PHE A 49 7.48 -7.00 0.15
CA PHE A 49 8.14 -5.70 0.16
C PHE A 49 8.38 -5.21 1.59
N ARG A 50 7.36 -5.21 2.43
CA ARG A 50 7.45 -4.73 3.82
C ARG A 50 8.38 -5.57 4.67
N ALA A 51 8.30 -6.90 4.58
CA ALA A 51 9.17 -7.81 5.32
C ALA A 51 10.65 -7.65 4.93
N THR A 52 10.93 -7.30 3.68
CA THR A 52 12.29 -6.97 3.22
C THR A 52 12.74 -5.59 3.69
N ARG A 53 11.90 -4.56 3.56
CA ARG A 53 12.24 -3.20 4.01
C ARG A 53 12.51 -3.10 5.51
N GLU A 54 11.84 -3.89 6.34
CA GLU A 54 12.09 -3.92 7.79
C GLU A 54 13.47 -4.45 8.18
N ARG A 55 14.10 -5.22 7.31
CA ARG A 55 15.45 -5.78 7.54
C ARG A 55 16.56 -4.91 6.95
N GLN A 56 16.19 -3.95 6.11
CA GLN A 56 17.14 -3.05 5.46
C GLN A 56 17.31 -1.77 6.29
N PRO A 57 18.54 -1.26 6.43
CA PRO A 57 18.75 0.08 6.94
C PRO A 57 17.98 1.13 6.12
N PRO A 58 17.49 2.22 6.75
CA PRO A 58 16.81 3.30 6.03
C PRO A 58 17.65 3.92 4.89
N SER A 59 18.99 3.85 5.00
CA SER A 59 19.94 4.36 4.02
C SER A 59 19.99 3.54 2.72
N VAL A 60 19.46 2.31 2.70
CA VAL A 60 19.42 1.48 1.50
C VAL A 60 18.30 1.98 0.57
N PRO A 61 18.63 2.38 -0.68
CA PRO A 61 17.64 2.77 -1.68
C PRO A 61 16.56 1.69 -1.83
N CYS A 62 15.33 2.11 -2.14
CA CYS A 62 14.23 1.18 -2.31
C CYS A 62 14.56 0.18 -3.43
N PRO A 63 14.57 -1.14 -3.15
CA PRO A 63 14.81 -2.12 -4.19
C PRO A 63 13.65 -2.10 -5.19
N THR A 64 13.94 -2.25 -6.48
CA THR A 64 12.93 -2.79 -7.40
C THR A 64 12.53 -4.17 -6.88
N LEU A 65 11.24 -4.46 -6.81
CA LEU A 65 10.77 -5.76 -6.36
C LEU A 65 11.23 -6.82 -7.36
N ASP A 66 12.24 -7.60 -6.97
CA ASP A 66 12.60 -8.83 -7.65
C ASP A 66 11.63 -9.93 -7.19
N PRO A 67 10.94 -10.64 -8.10
CA PRO A 67 10.08 -11.78 -7.74
C PRO A 67 10.81 -12.91 -6.99
N THR A 68 12.14 -12.94 -7.00
CA THR A 68 12.96 -13.84 -6.18
C THR A 68 13.17 -13.36 -4.73
N MET A 69 12.68 -12.17 -4.36
CA MET A 69 12.73 -11.65 -2.98
C MET A 69 11.69 -12.26 -2.04
N ALA A 70 10.93 -13.27 -2.50
CA ALA A 70 10.15 -14.11 -1.60
C ALA A 70 11.12 -14.74 -0.56
N PRO A 71 10.77 -14.74 0.73
CA PRO A 71 11.65 -15.33 1.75
C PRO A 71 11.90 -16.81 1.43
N ASP A 72 13.17 -17.17 1.22
CA ASP A 72 13.65 -18.52 0.90
C ASP A 72 13.15 -19.61 1.88
N ASP A 73 12.81 -20.78 1.31
CA ASP A 73 12.05 -21.91 1.88
C ASP A 73 12.95 -22.99 2.51
N GLY A 74 13.89 -22.61 3.37
CA GLY A 74 14.62 -23.59 4.17
C GLY A 74 13.73 -24.20 5.28
N PRO A 75 13.50 -25.52 5.34
CA PRO A 75 12.66 -26.10 6.38
C PRO A 75 13.34 -26.05 7.77
N GLY A 76 12.58 -25.67 8.81
CA GLY A 76 12.90 -26.03 10.20
C GLY A 76 13.48 -24.94 11.13
N ARG A 77 13.60 -23.67 10.71
CA ARG A 77 13.98 -22.56 11.62
C ARG A 77 12.96 -21.43 11.62
N HIS A 78 12.79 -20.78 12.78
CA HIS A 78 12.10 -19.50 12.89
C HIS A 78 12.75 -18.51 11.91
N ASN A 79 12.04 -18.15 10.84
CA ASN A 79 12.49 -17.18 9.86
C ASN A 79 11.80 -15.84 10.17
N PRO A 80 12.52 -14.82 10.68
CA PRO A 80 11.96 -13.50 10.96
C PRO A 80 11.29 -12.86 9.74
N ALA A 81 11.76 -13.16 8.52
CA ALA A 81 11.16 -12.68 7.28
C ALA A 81 9.78 -13.31 7.05
N ARG A 82 9.59 -14.60 7.34
CA ARG A 82 8.29 -15.29 7.26
C ARG A 82 7.31 -14.73 8.28
N THR A 83 7.78 -14.48 9.51
CA THR A 83 6.96 -13.87 10.57
C THR A 83 6.51 -12.45 10.18
N ALA A 84 7.42 -11.62 9.68
CA ALA A 84 7.11 -10.26 9.23
C ALA A 84 6.17 -10.27 8.01
N HIS A 85 6.43 -11.12 7.01
CA HIS A 85 5.58 -11.30 5.84
C HIS A 85 4.14 -11.63 6.24
N ARG A 86 3.98 -12.66 7.07
CA ARG A 86 2.67 -13.10 7.56
C ARG A 86 1.95 -12.02 8.35
N TYR A 87 2.68 -11.27 9.19
CA TYR A 87 2.12 -10.12 9.89
C TYR A 87 1.55 -9.09 8.91
N HIS A 88 2.29 -8.69 7.88
CA HIS A 88 1.82 -7.70 6.90
C HIS A 88 0.62 -8.20 6.08
N LEU A 89 0.64 -9.47 5.66
CA LEU A 89 -0.52 -10.09 5.01
C LEU A 89 -1.75 -10.10 5.91
N TYR A 90 -1.60 -10.54 7.16
CA TYR A 90 -2.70 -10.57 8.13
C TYR A 90 -3.24 -9.17 8.41
N ALA A 91 -2.36 -8.17 8.55
CA ALA A 91 -2.76 -6.78 8.74
C ALA A 91 -3.54 -6.24 7.52
N GLN A 92 -3.13 -6.56 6.29
CA GLN A 92 -3.87 -6.20 5.08
C GLN A 92 -5.24 -6.86 5.03
N TRP A 93 -5.33 -8.15 5.40
CA TRP A 93 -6.61 -8.86 5.45
C TRP A 93 -7.56 -8.26 6.49
N VAL A 94 -7.09 -8.02 7.72
CA VAL A 94 -7.90 -7.40 8.77
C VAL A 94 -8.36 -6.00 8.36
N ALA A 95 -7.47 -5.19 7.76
CA ALA A 95 -7.83 -3.87 7.26
C ALA A 95 -8.88 -3.94 6.14
N ASP A 96 -8.74 -4.86 5.19
CA ASP A 96 -9.72 -5.07 4.12
C ASP A 96 -11.11 -5.43 4.68
N GLN A 97 -11.17 -6.35 5.66
CA GLN A 97 -12.42 -6.73 6.33
C GLN A 97 -13.06 -5.54 7.04
N GLN A 98 -12.29 -4.81 7.86
CA GLN A 98 -12.81 -3.69 8.64
C GLN A 98 -13.27 -2.53 7.74
N VAL A 99 -12.52 -2.21 6.68
CA VAL A 99 -12.92 -1.15 5.73
C VAL A 99 -14.18 -1.55 4.98
N LYS A 100 -14.31 -2.82 4.54
CA LYS A 100 -15.53 -3.31 3.89
C LYS A 100 -16.75 -3.28 4.81
N GLU A 101 -16.59 -3.64 6.08
CA GLU A 101 -17.65 -3.59 7.08
C GLU A 101 -18.14 -2.15 7.30
N VAL A 102 -17.21 -1.20 7.49
CA VAL A 102 -17.54 0.21 7.65
C VAL A 102 -18.19 0.76 6.37
N ALA A 103 -17.68 0.40 5.19
CA ALA A 103 -18.25 0.81 3.91
C ALA A 103 -19.68 0.29 3.72
N ALA A 104 -19.95 -0.97 4.08
CA ALA A 104 -21.27 -1.56 4.01
C ALA A 104 -22.26 -0.84 4.96
N ARG A 105 -21.84 -0.54 6.20
CA ARG A 105 -22.65 0.25 7.14
C ARG A 105 -22.93 1.65 6.61
N ALA A 106 -21.93 2.34 6.08
CA ALA A 106 -22.08 3.69 5.56
C ALA A 106 -23.07 3.76 4.40
N ARG A 107 -23.05 2.77 3.48
CA ARG A 107 -24.05 2.67 2.40
C ARG A 107 -25.46 2.37 2.88
N GLY A 108 -25.62 1.76 4.06
CA GLY A 108 -26.93 1.52 4.66
C GLY A 108 -27.60 2.78 5.21
N VAL A 109 -26.84 3.86 5.43
CA VAL A 109 -27.33 5.11 6.05
C VAL A 109 -27.18 6.35 5.17
N GLY A 110 -26.52 6.25 4.02
CA GLY A 110 -26.29 7.36 3.10
C GLY A 110 -25.46 6.95 1.88
N ASP A 111 -24.76 7.90 1.27
CA ASP A 111 -24.04 7.69 0.00
C ASP A 111 -22.79 6.81 0.11
N GLY A 112 -22.42 6.37 1.31
CA GLY A 112 -21.23 5.55 1.57
C GLY A 112 -20.04 6.34 2.09
N LEU A 113 -18.82 5.81 1.92
CA LEU A 113 -17.61 6.46 2.39
C LEU A 113 -17.13 7.55 1.43
N TYR A 114 -16.81 8.72 1.96
CA TYR A 114 -16.03 9.74 1.26
C TYR A 114 -14.54 9.47 1.47
N LEU A 115 -13.86 9.00 0.43
CA LEU A 115 -12.43 8.71 0.45
C LEU A 115 -11.64 9.73 -0.35
N ASP A 116 -10.35 9.82 -0.06
CA ASP A 116 -9.41 10.72 -0.72
C ASP A 116 -8.36 9.93 -1.50
N PHE A 117 -8.21 10.23 -2.78
CA PHE A 117 -7.19 9.65 -3.66
C PHE A 117 -6.02 10.62 -3.75
N PRO A 118 -4.84 10.27 -3.20
CA PRO A 118 -3.72 11.18 -3.12
C PRO A 118 -3.11 11.45 -4.50
N LEU A 119 -2.53 12.64 -4.66
CA LEU A 119 -1.76 13.06 -5.83
C LEU A 119 -0.64 12.07 -6.22
N GLY A 120 0.04 11.48 -5.23
CA GLY A 120 1.28 10.77 -5.47
C GLY A 120 1.68 9.82 -4.35
N VAL A 121 2.80 9.14 -4.57
CA VAL A 121 3.32 8.08 -3.69
C VAL A 121 4.71 8.43 -3.18
N HIS A 122 5.14 7.77 -2.10
CA HIS A 122 6.49 7.94 -1.60
C HIS A 122 7.52 7.33 -2.60
N PRO A 123 8.65 8.00 -2.90
CA PRO A 123 9.64 7.51 -3.88
C PRO A 123 10.25 6.16 -3.49
N GLY A 124 10.36 5.89 -2.19
CA GLY A 124 10.77 4.60 -1.65
C GLY A 124 9.61 3.67 -1.28
N GLY A 125 8.43 3.88 -1.85
CA GLY A 125 7.22 3.12 -1.55
C GLY A 125 7.07 1.85 -2.39
N PHE A 126 6.06 1.04 -2.04
CA PHE A 126 5.73 -0.20 -2.74
C PHE A 126 5.34 0.06 -4.21
N ASP A 127 4.54 1.08 -4.47
CA ASP A 127 4.04 1.42 -5.80
C ASP A 127 5.20 1.66 -6.79
N VAL A 128 6.21 2.42 -6.38
CA VAL A 128 7.40 2.71 -7.19
C VAL A 128 8.28 1.46 -7.36
N ALA A 129 8.33 0.61 -6.34
CA ALA A 129 9.08 -0.66 -6.41
C ALA A 129 8.40 -1.70 -7.30
N HIS A 130 7.06 -1.73 -7.33
CA HIS A 130 6.25 -2.72 -8.04
C HIS A 130 5.95 -2.29 -9.50
N TYR A 131 5.79 -0.99 -9.75
CA TYR A 131 5.56 -0.43 -11.07
C TYR A 131 6.70 0.52 -11.50
N PRO A 132 7.97 0.09 -11.50
CA PRO A 132 9.11 1.01 -11.65
C PRO A 132 9.12 1.76 -12.99
N ALA A 133 8.54 1.18 -14.05
CA ALA A 133 8.48 1.79 -15.38
C ALA A 133 7.44 2.91 -15.48
N VAL A 134 6.43 2.95 -14.60
CA VAL A 134 5.35 3.95 -14.68
C VAL A 134 5.63 5.20 -13.89
N PHE A 135 6.70 5.25 -13.09
CA PHE A 135 7.10 6.43 -12.31
C PHE A 135 8.39 7.03 -12.85
N ALA A 136 8.39 8.34 -13.10
CA ALA A 136 9.58 9.05 -13.55
C ALA A 136 10.57 9.21 -12.37
N ARG A 137 11.83 8.80 -12.60
CA ARG A 137 12.91 8.88 -11.60
C ARG A 137 13.71 10.17 -11.78
N GLY A 138 14.26 10.70 -10.68
CA GLY A 138 15.09 11.91 -10.69
C GLY A 138 14.33 13.21 -10.83
N VAL A 139 12.99 13.15 -10.88
CA VAL A 139 12.09 14.31 -10.90
C VAL A 139 11.04 14.14 -9.79
N THR A 140 10.57 15.26 -9.25
CA THR A 140 9.58 15.31 -8.17
C THR A 140 8.46 16.25 -8.56
N THR A 141 7.23 15.91 -8.19
CA THR A 141 6.08 16.81 -8.36
C THR A 141 6.13 17.96 -7.37
N GLY A 142 5.49 19.05 -7.75
CA GLY A 142 5.36 20.23 -6.93
C GLY A 142 4.27 21.18 -7.40
N ALA A 143 4.36 22.42 -6.92
CA ALA A 143 3.62 23.55 -7.42
C ALA A 143 4.58 24.69 -7.75
N PRO A 144 4.32 25.46 -8.83
CA PRO A 144 5.11 26.65 -9.12
C PRO A 144 4.92 27.71 -8.02
N PRO A 145 5.81 28.70 -7.94
CA PRO A 145 5.57 29.92 -7.16
C PRO A 145 4.21 30.55 -7.42
N ASP A 146 3.54 30.99 -6.36
CA ASP A 146 2.31 31.78 -6.41
C ASP A 146 2.32 32.93 -5.39
N GLU A 147 1.23 33.68 -5.30
CA GLU A 147 1.11 34.86 -4.42
C GLU A 147 1.24 34.52 -2.92
N LEU A 148 0.88 33.29 -2.52
CA LEU A 148 0.95 32.82 -1.14
C LEU A 148 2.25 32.06 -0.86
N PHE A 149 2.72 31.29 -1.84
CA PHE A 149 3.92 30.45 -1.78
C PHE A 149 4.91 30.90 -2.85
N THR A 150 5.60 32.01 -2.57
CA THR A 150 6.52 32.66 -3.53
C THR A 150 7.72 31.81 -3.94
N SER A 151 8.05 30.75 -3.21
CA SER A 151 9.11 29.80 -3.56
C SER A 151 8.59 28.55 -4.28
N GLY A 152 7.28 28.44 -4.48
CA GLY A 152 6.63 27.21 -4.91
C GLY A 152 6.73 26.11 -3.85
N GLN A 153 6.44 24.88 -4.27
CA GLN A 153 6.44 23.71 -3.39
C GLN A 153 7.09 22.53 -4.10
N ASN A 154 7.89 21.77 -3.36
CA ASN A 154 8.34 20.45 -3.77
C ASN A 154 7.69 19.42 -2.85
N TRP A 155 6.87 18.54 -3.42
CA TRP A 155 6.12 17.54 -2.65
C TRP A 155 6.85 16.21 -2.54
N GLY A 156 7.99 16.05 -3.22
CA GLY A 156 8.87 14.89 -3.08
C GLY A 156 8.31 13.57 -3.61
N THR A 157 7.23 13.60 -4.40
CA THR A 157 6.64 12.39 -5.01
C THR A 157 7.06 12.27 -6.48
N PRO A 158 7.47 11.08 -6.96
CA PRO A 158 7.77 10.89 -8.37
C PRO A 158 6.47 10.90 -9.19
N PRO A 159 6.36 11.70 -10.27
CA PRO A 159 5.17 11.71 -11.12
C PRO A 159 5.05 10.40 -11.91
N PRO A 160 3.82 9.97 -12.23
CA PRO A 160 3.61 8.97 -13.26
C PRO A 160 4.21 9.44 -14.60
N HIS A 161 5.00 8.59 -15.26
CA HIS A 161 5.52 8.86 -16.60
C HIS A 161 4.37 8.71 -17.62
N PRO A 162 3.93 9.78 -18.30
CA PRO A 162 2.68 9.78 -19.05
C PRO A 162 2.67 8.78 -20.20
N GLU A 163 3.78 8.67 -20.95
CA GLU A 163 3.87 7.68 -22.03
C GLU A 163 3.97 6.24 -21.53
N ALA A 164 4.73 5.98 -20.46
CA ALA A 164 4.87 4.63 -19.93
C ALA A 164 3.54 4.13 -19.36
N ALA A 165 2.83 4.98 -18.62
CA ALA A 165 1.47 4.70 -18.15
C ALA A 165 0.49 4.49 -19.32
N ARG A 166 0.63 5.23 -20.44
CA ARG A 166 -0.20 4.98 -21.63
C ARG A 166 0.12 3.64 -22.27
N ARG A 167 1.41 3.29 -22.41
CA ARG A 167 1.87 2.03 -23.04
C ARG A 167 1.40 0.79 -22.28
N ASP A 168 1.30 0.84 -20.95
CA ASP A 168 0.84 -0.29 -20.13
C ASP A 168 -0.70 -0.33 -19.92
N GLY A 169 -1.43 0.59 -20.55
CA GLY A 169 -2.88 0.69 -20.44
C GLY A 169 -3.35 1.23 -19.10
N TYR A 170 -2.55 2.11 -18.48
CA TYR A 170 -2.81 2.76 -17.20
C TYR A 170 -3.02 1.74 -16.07
N ARG A 171 -2.24 0.65 -16.07
CA ARG A 171 -2.46 -0.51 -15.18
C ARG A 171 -2.47 -0.10 -13.72
N TYR A 172 -1.48 0.68 -13.31
CA TYR A 172 -1.38 1.21 -11.94
C TYR A 172 -2.62 2.02 -11.55
N LEU A 173 -2.94 3.05 -12.33
CA LEU A 173 -4.06 3.96 -12.04
C LEU A 173 -5.39 3.21 -11.98
N ARG A 174 -5.64 2.28 -12.92
CA ARG A 174 -6.86 1.46 -12.94
C ARG A 174 -6.98 0.57 -11.72
N ALA A 175 -5.89 -0.09 -11.31
CA ALA A 175 -5.88 -0.92 -10.11
C ALA A 175 -6.16 -0.10 -8.84
N SER A 176 -5.52 1.07 -8.72
CA SER A 176 -5.71 1.98 -7.60
C SER A 176 -7.14 2.52 -7.52
N LEU A 177 -7.70 3.00 -8.64
CA LEU A 177 -9.08 3.48 -8.70
C LEU A 177 -10.09 2.37 -8.43
N ALA A 178 -9.93 1.19 -9.04
CA ALA A 178 -10.80 0.05 -8.80
C ALA A 178 -10.83 -0.33 -7.31
N ARG A 179 -9.68 -0.29 -6.64
CA ARG A 179 -9.60 -0.57 -5.21
C ARG A 179 -10.35 0.48 -4.37
N HIS A 180 -10.13 1.78 -4.62
CA HIS A 180 -10.83 2.84 -3.88
C HIS A 180 -12.35 2.78 -4.11
N LEU A 181 -12.77 2.65 -5.37
CA LEU A 181 -14.19 2.62 -5.76
C LEU A 181 -14.91 1.35 -5.28
N SER A 182 -14.20 0.28 -4.93
CA SER A 182 -14.83 -0.92 -4.35
C SER A 182 -15.45 -0.67 -2.96
N VAL A 183 -15.02 0.40 -2.27
CA VAL A 183 -15.48 0.73 -0.91
C VAL A 183 -16.01 2.16 -0.78
N ALA A 184 -15.55 3.09 -1.64
CA ALA A 184 -16.01 4.46 -1.65
C ALA A 184 -17.46 4.59 -2.13
N GLY A 185 -18.19 5.51 -1.52
CA GLY A 185 -19.40 6.13 -2.06
C GLY A 185 -19.09 7.37 -2.91
N CYS A 186 -18.08 8.13 -2.47
CA CYS A 186 -17.55 9.28 -3.18
C CYS A 186 -16.03 9.27 -3.06
N LEU A 187 -15.34 9.63 -4.14
CA LEU A 187 -13.88 9.67 -4.20
C LEU A 187 -13.43 11.08 -4.59
N ARG A 188 -12.78 11.78 -3.66
CA ARG A 188 -12.02 13.00 -3.96
C ARG A 188 -10.75 12.62 -4.68
N ILE A 189 -10.44 13.30 -5.77
CA ILE A 189 -9.14 13.21 -6.42
C ILE A 189 -8.36 14.46 -6.05
N ASP A 190 -7.33 14.27 -5.22
CA ASP A 190 -6.44 15.35 -4.83
C ASP A 190 -5.67 15.88 -6.03
N HIS A 191 -5.51 17.20 -6.10
CA HIS A 191 -4.85 17.88 -7.22
C HIS A 191 -5.34 17.39 -8.61
N ILE A 192 -6.66 17.43 -8.86
CA ILE A 192 -7.30 16.91 -10.10
C ILE A 192 -6.64 17.41 -11.40
N MET A 193 -6.03 18.60 -11.38
CA MET A 193 -5.24 19.14 -12.48
C MET A 193 -4.11 18.20 -12.93
N GLY A 194 -3.60 17.34 -12.04
CA GLY A 194 -2.60 16.31 -12.30
C GLY A 194 -2.97 15.30 -13.39
N ILE A 195 -4.27 15.15 -13.69
CA ILE A 195 -4.73 14.35 -14.85
C ILE A 195 -4.33 15.02 -16.17
N HIS A 196 -4.23 16.34 -16.18
CA HIS A 196 -3.89 17.14 -17.35
C HIS A 196 -2.41 17.57 -17.35
N ARG A 197 -1.90 18.07 -16.22
CA ARG A 197 -0.53 18.56 -16.06
C ARG A 197 -0.06 18.46 -14.60
N LEU A 198 1.23 18.22 -14.42
CA LEU A 198 1.94 18.32 -13.14
C LEU A 198 3.12 19.29 -13.31
N TYR A 199 3.45 20.01 -12.24
CA TYR A 199 4.64 20.83 -12.15
C TYR A 199 5.78 20.02 -11.53
#